data_AF-M1B6S7-F1
#
_entry.id   AF-M1B6S7-F1
#
_cell.length_a   1.000
_cell.length_b   1.000
_cell.length_c   1.000
_cell.angle_alpha   90.00
_cell.angle_beta   90.00
_cell.angle_gamma   90.00
#
_symmetry.space_group_name_H-M   'P 1'
#
loop_
_entity.id
_entity.type
_entity.pdbx_description
1 polymer ?
#
loop_
_entity_poly.entity_id
_entity_poly.type
_entity_poly.pdbx_seq_one_letter_code
_entity_poly.pdbx_strand_id
1 'polypeptide(L)'
;MSGFKAMKSPNNDVGVDGMISVIAHEIAEVSTNPLVNAWYAGQDPSFPVEIADLCEGIYGTDSGGSYTGQMLNGEDGAMYNMNGVRDGKGAGRGGCGGKPA
;
A
#
# COMPACT_ATOMS: atom_id res chain seq x y z
N MET A 1 12.03 12.33 -19.35
CA MET A 1 11.36 11.50 -18.34
C MET A 1 11.72 10.06 -18.63
N SER A 2 12.58 9.45 -17.81
CA SER A 2 12.78 8.00 -17.86
C SER A 2 11.45 7.37 -17.45
N GLY A 3 10.76 6.73 -18.39
CA GLY A 3 9.44 6.15 -18.14
C GLY A 3 9.57 4.95 -17.23
N PHE A 4 8.80 4.94 -16.14
CA PHE A 4 8.67 3.75 -15.30
C PHE A 4 8.10 2.61 -16.14
N LYS A 5 8.80 1.46 -16.17
CA LYS A 5 8.28 0.24 -16.78
C LYS A 5 7.20 -0.33 -15.85
N ALA A 6 5.99 -0.50 -16.36
CA ALA A 6 4.91 -1.11 -15.60
C ALA A 6 5.29 -2.53 -15.15
N MET A 7 4.94 -2.85 -13.92
CA MET A 7 5.25 -4.15 -13.33
C MET A 7 4.28 -5.22 -13.82
N LYS A 8 4.77 -6.46 -13.86
CA LYS A 8 3.94 -7.59 -14.26
C LYS A 8 2.95 -7.92 -13.15
N SER A 9 1.68 -8.03 -13.51
CA SER A 9 0.63 -8.52 -12.62
C SER A 9 0.95 -9.97 -12.19
N PRO A 10 0.90 -10.30 -10.89
CA PRO A 10 1.05 -11.66 -10.39
C PRO A 10 0.09 -12.67 -11.04
N ASN A 11 -1.15 -12.26 -11.35
CA ASN A 11 -2.17 -13.15 -11.89
C ASN A 11 -2.38 -13.00 -13.42
N ASN A 12 -1.51 -12.27 -14.11
CA ASN A 12 -1.61 -11.86 -15.52
C ASN A 12 -2.87 -11.05 -15.89
N ASP A 13 -3.58 -10.51 -14.90
CA ASP A 13 -4.70 -9.58 -15.07
C ASP A 13 -4.56 -8.42 -14.07
N VAL A 14 -4.17 -7.26 -14.59
CA VAL A 14 -3.96 -6.04 -13.78
C VAL A 14 -5.24 -5.52 -13.12
N GLY A 15 -6.40 -5.77 -13.74
CA GLY A 15 -7.68 -5.32 -13.21
C GLY A 15 -8.11 -6.16 -12.02
N VAL A 16 -7.94 -7.49 -12.12
CA VAL A 16 -8.23 -8.41 -11.02
C VAL A 16 -7.28 -8.19 -9.85
N ASP A 17 -5.99 -8.03 -10.10
CA ASP A 17 -5.01 -7.80 -9.03
C ASP A 17 -5.25 -6.46 -8.31
N GLY A 18 -5.63 -5.41 -9.06
CA GLY A 18 -6.05 -4.14 -8.49
C GLY A 18 -7.32 -4.26 -7.63
N MET A 19 -8.33 -4.97 -8.12
CA MET A 19 -9.56 -5.23 -7.37
C MET A 19 -9.29 -5.98 -6.07
N ILE A 20 -8.44 -7.02 -6.11
CA ILE A 20 -8.07 -7.79 -4.92
C ILE A 20 -7.32 -6.90 -3.92
N SER A 21 -6.42 -6.03 -4.39
CA SER A 21 -5.70 -5.08 -3.52
C SER A 21 -6.68 -4.20 -2.75
N VAL A 22 -7.61 -3.54 -3.46
CA VAL A 22 -8.59 -2.63 -2.85
C VAL A 22 -9.50 -3.40 -1.87
N ILE A 23 -10.03 -4.56 -2.23
CA ILE A 23 -10.87 -5.35 -1.31
C ILE A 23 -10.10 -5.74 -0.04
N ALA A 24 -8.84 -6.20 -0.19
CA ALA A 24 -8.02 -6.54 0.96
C ALA A 24 -7.72 -5.32 1.84
N HIS A 25 -7.53 -4.15 1.22
CA HIS A 25 -7.34 -2.87 1.89
C HIS A 25 -8.54 -2.53 2.78
N GLU A 26 -9.75 -2.52 2.20
CA GLU A 26 -10.99 -2.20 2.93
C GLU A 26 -11.27 -3.19 4.05
N ILE A 27 -11.01 -4.49 3.83
CA ILE A 27 -11.17 -5.52 4.86
C ILE A 27 -10.20 -5.27 6.03
N ALA A 28 -8.96 -4.88 5.75
CA ALA A 28 -8.00 -4.56 6.79
C ALA A 28 -8.47 -3.35 7.60
N GLU A 29 -9.02 -2.33 6.95
CA GLU A 29 -9.55 -1.13 7.62
C GLU A 29 -10.75 -1.43 8.51
N VAL A 30 -11.77 -2.13 8.00
CA VAL A 30 -12.94 -2.48 8.82
C VAL A 30 -12.57 -3.41 9.99
N SER A 31 -11.52 -4.23 9.82
CA SER A 31 -11.06 -5.13 10.87
C SER A 31 -10.28 -4.42 11.98
N THR A 32 -9.54 -3.35 11.65
CA THR A 32 -8.70 -2.61 12.61
C THR A 32 -9.36 -1.35 13.17
N ASN A 33 -10.32 -0.77 12.44
CA ASN A 33 -11.07 0.43 12.79
C ASN A 33 -12.58 0.29 12.46
N PRO A 34 -13.29 -0.68 13.05
CA PRO A 34 -14.71 -0.92 12.75
C PRO A 34 -15.63 0.25 13.13
N LEU A 35 -15.16 1.16 13.99
CA LEU A 35 -15.91 2.33 14.45
C LEU A 35 -15.58 3.60 13.67
N VAL A 36 -14.59 3.54 12.77
CA VAL A 36 -14.29 4.60 11.80
C VAL A 36 -13.99 5.93 12.54
N ASN A 37 -13.15 5.86 13.58
CA ASN A 37 -12.90 7.00 14.49
C ASN A 37 -11.46 7.17 15.01
N ALA A 38 -10.49 6.43 14.46
CA ALA A 38 -9.14 6.38 15.03
C ALA A 38 -8.01 6.86 14.10
N TRP A 39 -8.03 6.57 12.79
CA TRP A 39 -6.84 6.69 11.93
C TRP A 39 -6.99 7.69 10.78
N TYR A 40 -7.28 8.95 11.10
CA TYR A 40 -7.45 10.00 10.08
C TYR A 40 -6.25 10.92 9.91
N ALA A 41 -5.98 11.30 8.66
CA ALA A 41 -4.97 12.27 8.30
C ALA A 41 -5.45 13.70 8.63
N GLY A 42 -5.29 14.11 9.89
CA GLY A 42 -5.52 15.49 10.34
C GLY A 42 -6.68 15.66 11.33
N GLN A 43 -6.85 16.90 11.82
CA GLN A 43 -7.91 17.26 12.77
C GLN A 43 -9.13 17.92 12.11
N ASP A 44 -9.07 18.16 10.80
CA ASP A 44 -10.13 18.81 10.04
C ASP A 44 -11.17 17.76 9.55
N PRO A 45 -12.40 17.77 10.09
CA PRO A 45 -13.45 16.83 9.73
C PRO A 45 -14.05 17.06 8.34
N SER A 46 -13.61 18.10 7.61
CA SER A 46 -14.07 18.37 6.24
C SER A 46 -13.48 17.40 5.21
N PHE A 47 -12.34 16.78 5.54
CA PHE A 47 -11.67 15.76 4.72
C PHE A 47 -10.92 14.75 5.61
N PRO A 48 -11.64 13.93 6.41
CA PRO A 48 -11.02 12.89 7.22
C PRO A 48 -10.65 11.74 6.26
N VAL A 49 -9.52 11.87 5.57
CA VAL A 49 -8.96 10.79 4.76
C VAL A 49 -8.34 9.79 5.73
N GLU A 50 -8.81 8.54 5.76
CA GLU A 50 -8.15 7.49 6.54
C GLU A 50 -6.69 7.39 6.08
N ILE A 51 -5.75 7.25 7.02
CA ILE A 51 -4.31 7.28 6.73
C ILE A 51 -3.92 6.14 5.77
N ALA A 52 -4.64 5.03 5.81
CA ALA A 52 -4.39 3.91 4.93
C ALA A 52 -4.82 4.20 3.48
N ASP A 53 -5.94 4.90 3.24
CA ASP A 53 -6.40 5.32 1.90
C ASP A 53 -5.40 6.24 1.18
N LEU A 54 -4.72 7.09 1.94
CA LEU A 54 -3.75 8.05 1.41
C LEU A 54 -2.64 7.36 0.60
N CYS A 55 -2.34 6.11 0.93
CA CYS A 55 -1.20 5.36 0.42
C CYS A 55 -1.60 4.10 -0.35
N GLU A 56 -2.90 3.87 -0.54
CA GLU A 56 -3.36 2.73 -1.32
C GLU A 56 -2.87 2.86 -2.77
N GLY A 57 -2.32 1.76 -3.29
CA GLY A 57 -1.65 1.76 -4.60
C GLY A 57 -0.27 2.44 -4.66
N ILE A 58 0.20 3.05 -3.55
CA ILE A 58 1.52 3.68 -3.49
C ILE A 58 2.52 2.72 -2.84
N TYR A 59 3.24 1.97 -3.68
CA TYR A 59 4.20 0.96 -3.25
C TYR A 59 5.64 1.43 -3.39
N GLY A 60 6.52 0.97 -2.51
CA GLY A 60 7.97 1.23 -2.53
C GLY A 60 8.48 1.70 -1.18
N THR A 61 9.79 1.64 -0.97
CA THR A 61 10.44 2.18 0.23
C THR A 61 10.17 3.69 0.31
N ASP A 62 9.72 4.19 1.46
CA ASP A 62 9.40 5.61 1.71
C ASP A 62 8.34 6.20 0.75
N SER A 63 7.35 5.39 0.35
CA SER A 63 6.26 5.75 -0.56
C SER A 63 5.47 7.00 -0.16
N GLY A 64 5.40 7.33 1.13
CA GLY A 64 4.79 8.58 1.61
C GLY A 64 5.56 9.87 1.29
N GLY A 65 6.78 9.78 0.76
CA GLY A 65 7.73 10.90 0.70
C GLY A 65 8.37 11.15 -0.67
N SER A 66 7.87 10.57 -1.77
CA SER A 66 8.30 10.75 -3.18
C SER A 66 9.04 9.57 -3.85
N TYR A 67 9.20 8.42 -3.19
CA TYR A 67 9.93 7.26 -3.74
C TYR A 67 9.03 6.10 -4.20
N THR A 68 7.83 6.44 -4.68
CA THR A 68 6.88 5.47 -5.25
C THR A 68 7.52 4.66 -6.39
N GLY A 69 7.31 3.35 -6.39
CA GLY A 69 7.82 2.40 -7.37
C GLY A 69 9.20 1.82 -7.05
N GLN A 70 9.86 2.23 -5.96
CA GLN A 70 11.12 1.62 -5.50
C GLN A 70 10.85 0.31 -4.74
N MET A 71 10.64 -0.77 -5.48
CA MET A 71 10.35 -2.11 -4.93
C MET A 71 11.59 -3.00 -4.91
N LEU A 72 11.56 -4.01 -4.06
CA LEU A 72 12.60 -5.04 -3.95
C LEU A 72 12.38 -6.13 -4.99
N ASN A 73 13.47 -6.73 -5.48
CA ASN A 73 13.42 -7.86 -6.40
C ASN A 73 13.45 -9.18 -5.63
N GLY A 74 12.50 -10.05 -5.93
CA GLY A 74 12.48 -11.44 -5.50
C GLY A 74 13.43 -12.30 -6.35
N GLU A 75 13.87 -13.42 -5.78
CA GLU A 75 14.72 -14.40 -6.47
C GLU A 75 13.98 -15.10 -7.63
N ASP A 76 12.65 -15.10 -7.58
CA ASP A 76 11.73 -15.63 -8.60
C ASP A 76 11.46 -14.64 -9.75
N GLY A 77 12.09 -13.46 -9.72
CA GLY A 77 11.85 -12.39 -10.69
C GLY A 77 10.57 -11.60 -10.46
N ALA A 78 9.83 -11.89 -9.38
CA ALA A 78 8.76 -11.02 -8.90
C ALA A 78 9.35 -9.81 -8.16
N MET A 79 8.51 -8.82 -7.88
CA MET A 79 8.89 -7.71 -7.01
C MET A 79 7.94 -7.59 -5.83
N TYR A 80 8.46 -7.09 -4.72
CA TYR A 80 7.73 -6.96 -3.46
C TYR A 80 8.17 -5.67 -2.75
N ASN A 81 7.36 -5.15 -1.83
CA ASN A 81 7.69 -3.91 -1.11
C ASN A 81 7.81 -4.09 0.41
N MET A 82 7.54 -5.30 0.95
CA MET A 82 7.81 -5.60 2.36
C MET A 82 8.35 -7.02 2.57
N ASN A 83 9.23 -7.15 3.57
CA ASN A 83 9.59 -8.43 4.15
C ASN A 83 8.62 -8.74 5.30
N GLY A 84 7.88 -9.83 5.19
CA GLY A 84 7.00 -10.34 6.23
C GLY A 84 7.77 -10.99 7.38
N VAL A 85 7.09 -11.16 8.52
CA VAL A 85 7.63 -11.63 9.82
C VAL A 85 8.16 -13.08 9.80
N ARG A 86 7.98 -13.81 8.69
CA ARG A 86 8.46 -15.19 8.49
C ARG A 86 9.22 -15.34 7.18
N ASP A 87 10.03 -14.35 6.85
CA ASP A 87 10.78 -14.21 5.58
C ASP A 87 9.92 -14.14 4.31
N GLY A 88 8.60 -14.27 4.43
CA GLY A 88 7.64 -14.15 3.35
C GLY A 88 7.76 -12.79 2.65
N LYS A 89 7.97 -12.81 1.35
CA LYS A 89 8.12 -11.63 0.51
C LYS A 89 6.71 -11.23 0.06
N GLY A 90 6.29 -10.00 0.34
CA GLY A 90 4.90 -9.60 0.13
C GLY A 90 4.75 -8.20 -0.43
N ALA A 91 3.62 -7.99 -1.12
CA ALA A 91 3.09 -6.67 -1.41
C ALA A 91 2.26 -6.21 -0.19
N GLY A 92 2.85 -5.41 0.69
CA GLY A 92 2.14 -4.68 1.73
C GLY A 92 1.71 -3.30 1.25
N ARG A 93 0.92 -2.57 2.04
CA ARG A 93 0.75 -1.13 1.80
C ARG A 93 2.06 -0.44 2.18
N GLY A 94 2.63 0.35 1.27
CA GLY A 94 3.72 1.26 1.62
C GLY A 94 3.13 2.39 2.44
N GLY A 95 3.25 2.32 3.77
CA GLY A 95 2.69 3.36 4.63
C GLY A 95 3.31 4.72 4.31
N CYS A 96 2.49 5.74 4.14
CA CYS A 96 2.96 7.10 4.21
C CYS A 96 3.32 7.34 5.68
N GLY A 97 4.59 7.61 5.98
CA GLY A 97 5.05 7.76 7.35
C GLY A 97 4.28 8.85 8.10
N GLY A 98 3.25 8.44 8.86
CA GLY A 98 2.61 9.25 9.88
C GLY A 98 3.28 8.96 11.22
N LYS A 99 3.76 10.01 11.91
CA LYS A 99 4.10 9.85 13.32
C LYS A 99 2.85 9.41 14.09
N PRO A 100 2.98 8.51 15.08
CA PRO A 100 1.87 8.19 15.96
C PRO A 100 1.35 9.46 16.64
N ALA A 101 0.03 9.55 16.82
CA ALA A 101 -0.58 10.50 17.73
C ALA A 101 -0.17 10.20 19.18
#